data_AF-A0A936CT90-F1
#
_entry.id   AF-A0A936CT90-F1
#
_cell.length_a   1.000
_cell.length_b   1.000
_cell.length_c   1.000
_cell.angle_alpha   90.00
_cell.angle_beta   90.00
_cell.angle_gamma   90.00
#
_symmetry.space_group_name_H-M   'P 1'
#
loop_
_entity.id
_entity.type
_entity.pdbx_description
1 polymer ?
#
loop_
_entity_poly.entity_id
_entity_poly.type
_entity_poly.pdbx_seq_one_letter_code
_entity_poly.pdbx_strand_id
1 'polypeptide(L)'
;MFSFTLAVNQLPVVKESPKASFGRGANSTMFRLGPGGGGGGRGAFEMRQVSDVGTRHPAVARLGVQTGELTKWLDVEPPVRDAVNGLYIETLMPTLLECHRIYDELREDGAAQVHRFTEANDPRAPMPHILRLRPRVENYLYNAKNYLRDLLQVFKILDGCELDQASHFADLKEKGQSELAKWATAKFGATDSLTEMLASEVVWTDETIKKRNAVEHPGGYSGSLEITNVEEKSDERGMFFHPTWNRTGEPASDLYLDMNTILHNLLSLAEDVLADAVLKHTPFGNLLIEDISADQRDPACPIRLRVTANLPPPPAPAEPRAGA
;
A
#
# COMPACT_ATOMS: atom_id res chain seq x y z
N MET A 1 17.04 2.19 -18.10
CA MET A 1 17.44 3.60 -17.89
C MET A 1 16.38 4.53 -18.49
N PHE A 2 15.25 4.69 -17.81
CA PHE A 2 14.22 5.68 -18.14
C PHE A 2 14.05 6.58 -16.92
N SER A 3 14.45 7.85 -17.07
CA SER A 3 14.30 8.89 -16.05
C SER A 3 12.95 9.56 -16.28
N PHE A 4 12.04 9.47 -15.31
CA PHE A 4 10.78 10.20 -15.32
C PHE A 4 10.92 11.48 -14.49
N THR A 5 11.04 12.60 -15.18
CA THR A 5 10.86 13.94 -14.62
C THR A 5 9.37 14.17 -14.40
N LEU A 6 8.93 14.26 -13.14
CA LEU A 6 7.57 14.64 -12.76
C LEU A 6 7.34 16.13 -13.07
N ALA A 7 6.60 16.40 -14.15
CA ALA A 7 6.01 17.70 -14.41
C ALA A 7 4.77 17.87 -13.52
N VAL A 8 4.76 18.95 -12.73
CA VAL A 8 3.61 19.41 -11.94
C VAL A 8 2.53 19.90 -12.91
N ASN A 9 1.62 19.01 -13.31
CA ASN A 9 0.41 19.39 -14.03
C ASN A 9 -0.74 19.54 -13.05
N GLN A 10 -1.40 20.69 -13.13
CA GLN A 10 -2.67 20.98 -12.46
C GLN A 10 -3.69 19.90 -12.83
N LEU A 11 -4.26 19.24 -11.82
CA LEU A 11 -5.31 18.26 -12.02
C LEU A 11 -6.63 18.96 -12.38
N PRO A 12 -7.40 18.43 -13.34
CA PRO A 12 -8.75 18.92 -13.61
C PRO A 12 -9.66 18.62 -12.43
N VAL A 13 -10.66 19.48 -12.23
CA VAL A 13 -11.78 19.32 -11.30
C VAL A 13 -12.30 17.88 -11.38
N VAL A 14 -12.10 17.13 -10.30
CA VAL A 14 -12.61 15.76 -10.13
C VAL A 14 -14.13 15.85 -10.18
N LYS A 15 -14.73 15.41 -11.28
CA LYS A 15 -16.15 15.05 -11.29
C LYS A 15 -16.32 13.95 -10.26
N GLU A 16 -17.20 14.18 -9.30
CA GLU A 16 -17.53 13.27 -8.21
C GLU A 16 -17.52 11.82 -8.69
N SER A 17 -16.62 11.03 -8.12
CA SER A 17 -16.74 9.58 -8.22
C SER A 17 -18.09 9.18 -7.62
N PRO A 18 -18.87 8.30 -8.27
CA PRO A 18 -20.14 7.86 -7.73
C PRO A 18 -19.89 7.28 -6.34
N LYS A 19 -20.69 7.73 -5.37
CA LYS A 19 -20.68 7.30 -3.98
C LYS A 19 -20.31 5.82 -3.87
N ALA A 20 -19.08 5.52 -3.46
CA ALA A 20 -18.76 4.25 -2.85
C ALA A 20 -19.41 4.27 -1.45
N SER A 21 -20.75 4.17 -1.41
CA SER A 21 -21.38 3.68 -0.20
C SER A 21 -20.74 2.32 0.07
N PHE A 22 -20.22 2.10 1.27
CA PHE A 22 -19.89 0.78 1.81
C PHE A 22 -21.18 -0.06 1.86
N GLY A 23 -21.65 -0.48 0.68
CA GLY A 23 -22.65 -1.52 0.54
C GLY A 23 -21.98 -2.79 0.99
N ARG A 24 -22.65 -3.53 1.88
CA ARG A 24 -22.27 -4.88 2.30
C ARG A 24 -22.13 -5.76 1.05
N GLY A 25 -20.94 -5.78 0.46
CA GLY A 25 -20.59 -6.65 -0.64
C GLY A 25 -20.48 -8.08 -0.15
N ALA A 26 -20.57 -9.05 -1.06
CA ALA A 26 -20.40 -10.46 -0.72
C ALA A 26 -19.11 -10.67 0.09
N ASN A 27 -19.27 -11.18 1.31
CA ASN A 27 -18.20 -11.35 2.28
C ASN A 27 -17.10 -12.29 1.75
N SER A 28 -15.84 -11.87 1.84
CA SER A 28 -14.70 -12.76 1.61
C SER A 28 -14.60 -13.75 2.78
N THR A 29 -14.97 -15.01 2.53
CA THR A 29 -14.80 -16.10 3.49
C THR A 29 -13.47 -16.79 3.19
N MET A 30 -12.49 -16.67 4.08
CA MET A 30 -11.23 -17.40 3.97
C MET A 30 -11.29 -18.65 4.86
N PHE A 31 -10.95 -19.80 4.31
CA PHE A 31 -11.02 -21.09 5.01
C PHE A 31 -9.75 -21.31 5.84
N ARG A 32 -9.89 -21.51 7.16
CA ARG A 32 -8.78 -21.91 8.02
C ARG A 32 -9.00 -23.34 8.52
N LEU A 33 -8.03 -24.21 8.30
CA LEU A 33 -7.99 -25.54 8.92
C LEU A 33 -7.31 -25.43 10.29
N GLY A 34 -8.07 -25.65 11.36
CA GLY A 34 -7.49 -25.76 12.71
C GLY A 34 -6.74 -27.08 12.88
N PRO A 35 -5.69 -27.15 13.72
CA PRO A 35 -4.97 -28.40 13.98
C PRO A 35 -5.90 -29.40 14.67
N GLY A 36 -6.24 -30.47 13.94
CA GLY A 36 -7.09 -31.55 14.40
C GLY A 36 -6.40 -32.37 15.49
N GLY A 37 -6.76 -32.11 16.75
CA GLY A 37 -6.53 -33.04 17.85
C GLY A 37 -7.31 -34.33 17.63
N GLY A 38 -6.62 -35.46 17.71
CA GLY A 38 -7.14 -36.78 17.36
C GLY A 38 -8.39 -37.19 18.14
N GLY A 39 -9.36 -37.74 17.41
CA GLY A 39 -10.50 -38.46 17.99
C GLY A 39 -11.78 -38.29 17.20
N GLY A 40 -12.01 -39.12 16.18
CA GLY A 40 -13.31 -39.64 15.70
C GLY A 40 -14.51 -38.71 15.40
N GLY A 41 -14.42 -37.41 15.66
CA GLY A 41 -15.48 -36.43 15.41
C GLY A 41 -15.37 -35.88 14.01
N ARG A 42 -16.48 -35.83 13.27
CA ARG A 42 -16.58 -35.03 12.04
C ARG A 42 -16.06 -33.62 12.37
N GLY A 43 -14.90 -33.26 11.83
CA GLY A 43 -14.28 -31.95 12.08
C GLY A 43 -15.28 -30.86 11.76
N ALA A 44 -15.78 -30.18 12.79
CA ALA A 44 -16.66 -29.06 12.61
C ALA A 44 -15.83 -27.92 12.00
N PHE A 45 -16.14 -27.56 10.75
CA PHE A 45 -15.56 -26.39 10.12
C PHE A 45 -16.12 -25.15 10.81
N GLU A 46 -15.27 -24.39 11.50
CA GLU A 46 -15.63 -23.08 12.03
C GLU A 46 -15.39 -22.03 10.94
N MET A 47 -16.48 -21.56 10.32
CA MET A 47 -16.39 -20.38 9.46
C MET A 47 -16.31 -19.13 10.33
N ARG A 48 -15.16 -18.46 10.28
CA ARG A 48 -14.98 -17.17 10.94
C ARG A 48 -14.83 -16.08 9.89
N GLN A 49 -15.59 -15.00 10.06
CA GLN A 49 -15.39 -13.79 9.28
C GLN A 49 -14.05 -13.17 9.69
N VAL A 50 -13.12 -13.07 8.74
CA VAL A 50 -11.77 -12.50 8.94
C VAL A 50 -11.67 -11.04 8.50
N SER A 51 -12.61 -10.56 7.68
CA SER A 51 -12.72 -9.15 7.30
C SER A 51 -14.17 -8.76 7.02
N ASP A 52 -14.51 -7.53 7.37
CA ASP A 52 -15.73 -6.82 6.96
C ASP A 52 -15.63 -6.25 5.53
N VAL A 53 -14.45 -6.35 4.92
CA VAL A 53 -14.15 -5.84 3.59
C VAL A 53 -14.00 -7.01 2.59
N GLY A 54 -14.75 -6.94 1.49
CA GLY A 54 -14.73 -7.98 0.44
C GLY A 54 -13.58 -7.82 -0.57
N THR A 55 -13.44 -8.79 -1.49
CA THR A 55 -12.41 -8.79 -2.55
C THR A 55 -12.48 -7.61 -3.50
N ARG A 56 -13.57 -6.84 -3.52
CA ARG A 56 -13.66 -5.58 -4.28
C ARG A 56 -12.66 -4.53 -3.79
N HIS A 57 -12.21 -4.62 -2.54
CA HIS A 57 -11.23 -3.69 -2.01
C HIS A 57 -9.81 -4.08 -2.48
N PRO A 58 -9.03 -3.15 -3.07
CA PRO A 58 -7.71 -3.46 -3.62
C PRO A 58 -6.75 -4.14 -2.65
N ALA A 59 -6.70 -3.71 -1.38
CA ALA A 59 -5.86 -4.38 -0.37
C ALA A 59 -6.22 -5.87 -0.19
N VAL A 60 -7.52 -6.23 -0.23
CA VAL A 60 -7.96 -7.63 -0.05
C VAL A 60 -7.67 -8.45 -1.31
N ALA A 61 -7.95 -7.91 -2.50
CA ALA A 61 -7.62 -8.59 -3.76
C ALA A 61 -6.11 -8.80 -3.91
N ARG A 62 -5.32 -7.76 -3.68
CA ARG A 62 -3.88 -7.72 -4.02
C ARG A 62 -2.99 -8.35 -2.94
N LEU A 63 -3.30 -8.17 -1.65
CA LEU A 63 -2.53 -8.80 -0.57
C LEU A 63 -3.11 -10.14 -0.12
N GLY A 64 -4.39 -10.40 -0.40
CA GLY A 64 -5.05 -11.66 -0.09
C GLY A 64 -5.01 -12.65 -1.25
N VAL A 65 -5.85 -12.39 -2.26
CA VAL A 65 -6.06 -13.32 -3.38
C VAL A 65 -4.81 -13.45 -4.25
N GLN A 66 -4.26 -12.33 -4.71
CA GLN A 66 -3.08 -12.31 -5.57
C GLN A 66 -1.86 -12.90 -4.87
N THR A 67 -1.61 -12.58 -3.60
CA THR A 67 -0.52 -13.22 -2.84
C THR A 67 -0.63 -14.74 -2.87
N GLY A 68 -1.82 -15.29 -2.59
CA GLY A 68 -2.04 -16.74 -2.62
C GLY A 68 -1.78 -17.38 -3.99
N GLU A 69 -1.98 -16.64 -5.08
CA GLU A 69 -1.65 -17.10 -6.44
C GLU A 69 -0.16 -16.97 -6.76
N LEU A 70 0.48 -15.87 -6.34
CA LEU A 70 1.90 -15.61 -6.60
C LEU A 70 2.81 -16.56 -5.81
N THR A 71 2.51 -16.84 -4.55
CA THR A 71 3.38 -17.68 -3.69
C THR A 71 3.43 -19.14 -4.11
N LYS A 72 2.50 -19.62 -4.96
CA LYS A 72 2.54 -20.97 -5.56
C LYS A 72 3.79 -21.19 -6.42
N TRP A 73 4.39 -20.10 -6.91
CA TRP A 73 5.54 -20.13 -7.79
C TRP A 73 6.89 -20.04 -7.05
N LEU A 74 6.88 -19.92 -5.72
CA LEU A 74 8.08 -19.98 -4.89
C LEU A 74 8.58 -21.42 -4.74
N ASP A 75 9.84 -21.67 -5.08
CA ASP A 75 10.59 -22.90 -4.81
C ASP A 75 11.13 -22.89 -3.36
N VAL A 76 10.20 -22.94 -2.43
CA VAL A 76 10.48 -22.98 -0.99
C VAL A 76 9.66 -24.06 -0.32
N GLU A 77 10.15 -24.52 0.84
CA GLU A 77 9.43 -25.47 1.67
C GLU A 77 8.04 -24.93 2.08
N PRO A 78 7.01 -25.78 2.20
CA PRO A 78 5.65 -25.35 2.53
C PRO A 78 5.55 -24.44 3.77
N PRO A 79 6.27 -24.68 4.89
CA PRO A 79 6.24 -23.78 6.05
C PRO A 79 6.74 -22.36 5.75
N VAL A 80 7.71 -22.20 4.84
CA VAL A 80 8.23 -20.89 4.42
C VAL A 80 7.19 -20.17 3.57
N ARG A 81 6.57 -20.88 2.62
CA ARG A 81 5.48 -20.35 1.80
C ARG A 81 4.29 -19.91 2.64
N ASP A 82 3.90 -20.73 3.62
CA ASP A 82 2.81 -20.43 4.56
C ASP A 82 3.14 -19.22 5.44
N ALA A 83 4.40 -19.06 5.84
CA ALA A 83 4.85 -17.87 6.58
C ALA A 83 4.74 -16.59 5.75
N VAL A 84 5.12 -16.64 4.46
CA VAL A 84 4.93 -15.50 3.54
C VAL A 84 3.44 -15.19 3.35
N ASN A 85 2.61 -16.19 3.05
CA ASN A 85 1.16 -16.01 2.92
C ASN A 85 0.56 -15.42 4.20
N GLY A 86 0.91 -15.97 5.35
CA GLY A 86 0.48 -15.47 6.66
C GLY A 86 0.89 -14.03 6.91
N LEU A 87 2.12 -13.64 6.55
CA LEU A 87 2.57 -12.26 6.68
C LEU A 87 1.70 -11.28 5.87
N TYR A 88 1.44 -11.58 4.61
CA TYR A 88 0.64 -10.70 3.74
C TYR A 88 -0.83 -10.65 4.16
N ILE A 89 -1.42 -11.80 4.49
CA ILE A 89 -2.85 -11.94 4.78
C ILE A 89 -3.18 -11.56 6.22
N GLU A 90 -2.40 -12.03 7.19
CA GLU A 90 -2.72 -11.90 8.61
C GLU A 90 -2.10 -10.64 9.25
N THR A 91 -1.08 -10.03 8.63
CA THR A 91 -0.36 -8.88 9.19
C THR A 91 -0.45 -7.62 8.31
N LEU A 92 0.01 -7.70 7.05
CA LEU A 92 0.07 -6.53 6.18
C LEU A 92 -1.32 -6.05 5.76
N MET A 93 -2.18 -6.96 5.28
CA MET A 93 -3.53 -6.61 4.83
C MET A 93 -4.37 -5.93 5.92
N PRO A 94 -4.49 -6.44 7.17
CA PRO A 94 -5.27 -5.76 8.21
C PRO A 94 -4.71 -4.39 8.57
N THR A 95 -3.38 -4.25 8.61
CA THR A 95 -2.73 -2.96 8.90
C THR A 95 -3.01 -1.92 7.83
N LEU A 96 -2.98 -2.31 6.55
CA LEU A 96 -3.30 -1.41 5.44
C LEU A 96 -4.81 -1.08 5.38
N LEU A 97 -5.68 -2.04 5.71
CA LEU A 97 -7.12 -1.78 5.83
C LEU A 97 -7.43 -0.76 6.93
N GLU A 98 -6.72 -0.81 8.05
CA GLU A 98 -6.85 0.21 9.10
C GLU A 98 -6.40 1.60 8.61
N CYS A 99 -5.31 1.69 7.84
CA CYS A 99 -4.91 2.94 7.19
C CYS A 99 -6.00 3.47 6.25
N HIS A 100 -6.60 2.60 5.43
CA HIS A 100 -7.72 2.96 4.54
C HIS A 100 -8.92 3.48 5.33
N ARG A 101 -9.34 2.76 6.38
CA ARG A 101 -10.46 3.15 7.24
C ARG A 101 -10.25 4.55 7.82
N ILE A 102 -9.08 4.83 8.38
CA ILE A 102 -8.77 6.15 8.95
C ILE A 102 -8.83 7.24 7.88
N TYR A 103 -8.25 7.00 6.70
CA TYR A 103 -8.25 7.94 5.59
C TYR A 103 -9.68 8.23 5.10
N ASP A 104 -10.47 7.20 4.84
CA ASP A 104 -11.84 7.33 4.32
C ASP A 104 -12.73 8.09 5.30
N GLU A 105 -12.70 7.72 6.58
CA GLU A 105 -13.47 8.41 7.61
C GLU A 105 -13.02 9.88 7.77
N LEU A 106 -11.72 10.20 7.63
CA LEU A 106 -11.24 11.58 7.73
C LEU A 106 -11.73 12.42 6.55
N ARG A 107 -11.65 11.85 5.34
CA ARG A 107 -12.11 12.48 4.10
C ARG A 107 -13.61 12.73 4.12
N GLU A 108 -14.40 11.74 4.57
CA GLU A 108 -15.85 11.85 4.73
C GLU A 108 -16.23 12.90 5.77
N ASP A 109 -15.59 12.90 6.93
CA ASP A 109 -15.83 13.91 7.96
C ASP A 109 -15.49 15.31 7.45
N GLY A 110 -14.34 15.48 6.78
CA GLY A 110 -13.94 16.76 6.19
C GLY A 110 -14.96 17.27 5.18
N ALA A 111 -15.41 16.42 4.25
CA ALA A 111 -16.44 16.77 3.27
C ALA A 111 -17.77 17.15 3.94
N ALA A 112 -18.19 16.41 4.97
CA ALA A 112 -19.41 16.68 5.70
C ALA A 112 -19.37 18.01 6.46
N GLN A 113 -18.22 18.37 7.07
CA GLN A 113 -18.07 19.64 7.77
C GLN A 113 -18.12 20.84 6.80
N VAL A 114 -17.42 20.74 5.67
CA VAL A 114 -17.46 21.79 4.63
C VAL A 114 -18.87 21.95 4.08
N HIS A 115 -19.53 20.84 3.72
CA HIS A 115 -20.91 20.88 3.20
C HIS A 115 -21.89 21.55 4.17
N ARG A 116 -21.87 21.16 5.45
CA ARG A 116 -22.74 21.77 6.48
C ARG A 116 -22.53 23.27 6.61
N PHE A 117 -21.29 23.73 6.52
CA PHE A 117 -20.98 25.15 6.58
C PHE A 117 -21.50 25.90 5.34
N THR A 118 -21.27 25.36 4.15
CA THR A 118 -21.73 25.96 2.89
C THR A 118 -23.26 26.04 2.83
N GLU A 119 -23.98 25.00 3.30
CA GLU A 119 -25.45 24.99 3.36
C GLU A 119 -26.04 25.98 4.36
N ALA A 120 -25.37 26.22 5.48
CA ALA A 120 -25.86 27.15 6.49
C ALA A 120 -25.99 28.58 5.95
N ASN A 121 -25.13 28.96 4.99
CA ASN A 121 -25.05 30.30 4.39
C ASN A 121 -25.04 31.44 5.45
N ASP A 122 -24.58 31.14 6.66
CA ASP A 122 -24.58 32.04 7.81
C ASP A 122 -23.14 32.48 8.11
N PRO A 123 -22.82 33.80 8.07
CA PRO A 123 -21.51 34.32 8.46
C PRO A 123 -21.10 34.02 9.90
N ARG A 124 -22.05 33.61 10.74
CA ARG A 124 -21.82 33.25 12.15
C ARG A 124 -21.72 31.73 12.35
N ALA A 125 -21.86 30.94 11.29
CA ALA A 125 -21.65 29.50 11.38
C ALA A 125 -20.22 29.21 11.88
N PRO A 126 -20.04 28.24 12.79
CA PRO A 126 -18.72 27.86 13.25
C PRO A 126 -17.90 27.30 12.09
N MET A 127 -16.61 27.69 12.01
CA MET A 127 -15.67 27.20 10.99
C MET A 127 -15.70 25.66 10.91
N PRO A 128 -15.68 25.05 9.71
CA PRO A 128 -15.56 23.60 9.57
C PRO A 128 -14.38 23.07 10.38
N HIS A 129 -14.62 22.00 11.14
CA HIS A 129 -13.57 21.44 11.98
C HIS A 129 -13.72 19.92 12.08
N ILE A 130 -12.67 19.20 11.74
CA ILE A 130 -12.64 17.74 11.86
C ILE A 130 -12.27 17.38 13.30
N LEU A 131 -13.22 16.78 14.00
CA LEU A 131 -13.02 16.34 15.38
C LEU A 131 -11.95 15.25 15.41
N ARG A 132 -11.04 15.36 16.40
CA ARG A 132 -9.97 14.39 16.63
C ARG A 132 -9.08 14.16 15.39
N LEU A 133 -8.91 15.15 14.52
CA LEU A 133 -8.04 15.08 13.34
C LEU A 133 -6.63 14.58 13.71
N ARG A 134 -5.96 15.30 14.62
CA ARG A 134 -4.58 14.99 15.06
C ARG A 134 -4.40 13.52 15.49
N PRO A 135 -5.08 12.98 16.52
CA PRO A 135 -4.85 11.61 16.95
C PRO A 135 -5.19 10.55 15.88
N ARG A 136 -6.09 10.85 14.94
CA ARG A 136 -6.40 9.94 13.83
C ARG A 136 -5.27 9.91 12.80
N VAL A 137 -4.75 11.08 12.44
CA VAL A 137 -3.58 11.22 11.55
C VAL A 137 -2.34 10.56 12.18
N GLU A 138 -2.13 10.74 13.48
CA GLU A 138 -1.04 10.08 14.21
C GLU A 138 -1.18 8.55 14.21
N ASN A 139 -2.41 8.04 14.34
CA ASN A 139 -2.71 6.61 14.25
C ASN A 139 -2.49 6.07 12.82
N TYR A 140 -2.84 6.85 11.79
CA TYR A 140 -2.54 6.49 10.40
C TYR A 140 -1.03 6.31 10.18
N LEU A 141 -0.23 7.31 10.59
CA LEU A 141 1.23 7.26 10.46
C LEU A 141 1.84 6.10 11.28
N TYR A 142 1.25 5.77 12.42
CA TYR A 142 1.67 4.63 13.23
C TYR A 142 1.48 3.31 12.46
N ASN A 143 0.30 3.10 11.89
CA ASN A 143 0.00 1.89 11.11
C ASN A 143 0.85 1.83 9.83
N ALA A 144 1.05 2.94 9.13
CA ALA A 144 1.92 3.01 7.95
C ALA A 144 3.39 2.62 8.27
N LYS A 145 3.94 3.12 9.38
CA LYS A 145 5.30 2.76 9.84
C LYS A 145 5.38 1.28 10.26
N ASN A 146 4.37 0.76 10.96
CA ASN A 146 4.31 -0.66 11.32
C ASN A 146 4.21 -1.56 10.09
N TYR A 147 3.43 -1.16 9.07
CA TYR A 147 3.35 -1.89 7.80
C TYR A 147 4.73 -2.03 7.15
N LEU A 148 5.50 -0.94 7.07
CA LEU A 148 6.87 -0.99 6.55
C LEU A 148 7.77 -1.90 7.41
N ARG A 149 7.69 -1.80 8.74
CA ARG A 149 8.44 -2.69 9.64
C ARG A 149 8.12 -4.16 9.36
N ASP A 150 6.84 -4.49 9.26
CA ASP A 150 6.39 -5.87 9.11
C ASP A 150 6.68 -6.40 7.70
N LEU A 151 6.69 -5.55 6.68
CA LEU A 151 7.11 -5.92 5.32
C LEU A 151 8.58 -6.39 5.25
N LEU A 152 9.47 -5.89 6.14
CA LEU A 152 10.85 -6.39 6.22
C LEU A 152 10.93 -7.89 6.46
N GLN A 153 9.91 -8.46 7.10
CA GLN A 153 9.88 -9.87 7.42
C GLN A 153 9.88 -10.75 6.17
N VAL A 154 9.48 -10.24 4.99
CA VAL A 154 9.62 -10.98 3.73
C VAL A 154 11.09 -11.32 3.46
N PHE A 155 11.98 -10.34 3.57
CA PHE A 155 13.42 -10.52 3.41
C PHE A 155 14.01 -11.40 4.52
N LYS A 156 13.44 -11.36 5.72
CA LYS A 156 13.86 -12.27 6.79
C LYS A 156 13.51 -13.71 6.46
N ILE A 157 12.27 -13.96 6.05
CA ILE A 157 11.72 -15.29 5.79
C ILE A 157 12.41 -15.96 4.59
N LEU A 158 12.59 -15.21 3.49
CA LEU A 158 13.13 -15.77 2.25
C LEU A 158 14.65 -15.71 2.17
N ASP A 159 15.25 -14.69 2.80
CA ASP A 159 16.62 -14.29 2.54
C ASP A 159 17.51 -14.19 3.79
N GLY A 160 16.98 -14.48 4.98
CA GLY A 160 17.73 -14.39 6.23
C GLY A 160 18.19 -12.97 6.58
N CYS A 161 17.46 -11.96 6.13
CA CYS A 161 17.72 -10.58 6.52
C CYS A 161 17.44 -10.34 8.01
N GLU A 162 18.39 -9.75 8.73
CA GLU A 162 18.26 -9.44 10.17
C GLU A 162 17.77 -8.01 10.44
N LEU A 163 17.43 -7.25 9.40
CA LEU A 163 16.87 -5.90 9.54
C LEU A 163 15.42 -6.00 10.06
N ASP A 164 15.11 -5.32 11.17
CA ASP A 164 13.84 -5.49 11.88
C ASP A 164 13.10 -4.18 12.21
N GLN A 165 13.68 -3.02 11.88
CA GLN A 165 13.07 -1.70 12.09
C GLN A 165 12.65 -1.03 10.78
N ALA A 166 11.47 -0.40 10.76
CA ALA A 166 11.00 0.40 9.62
C ALA A 166 12.03 1.45 9.14
N SER A 167 12.83 2.01 10.06
CA SER A 167 13.89 2.96 9.73
C SER A 167 14.93 2.43 8.73
N HIS A 168 15.01 1.12 8.50
CA HIS A 168 15.87 0.56 7.46
C HIS A 168 15.39 0.84 6.03
N PHE A 169 14.12 1.21 5.83
CA PHE A 169 13.62 1.74 4.55
C PHE A 169 14.04 3.20 4.31
N ALA A 170 14.33 3.94 5.38
CA ALA A 170 14.59 5.38 5.34
C ALA A 170 16.08 5.70 5.25
N ASP A 171 16.40 6.85 4.66
CA ASP A 171 17.73 7.48 4.75
C ASP A 171 17.73 8.58 5.82
N LEU A 172 17.52 8.15 7.08
CA LEU A 172 17.50 9.04 8.23
C LEU A 172 18.85 9.70 8.55
N LYS A 173 19.90 9.47 7.76
CA LYS A 173 21.21 10.09 7.97
C LYS A 173 21.68 10.88 6.75
N GLU A 174 20.81 11.04 5.74
CA GLU A 174 21.08 11.78 4.50
C GLU A 174 22.37 11.29 3.81
N LYS A 175 22.58 9.97 3.79
CA LYS A 175 23.75 9.33 3.19
C LYS A 175 23.51 8.88 1.75
N GLY A 176 22.35 9.21 1.18
CA GLY A 176 21.91 8.91 -0.18
C GLY A 176 21.28 7.51 -0.36
N GLN A 177 21.27 6.65 0.67
CA GLN A 177 20.74 5.29 0.59
C GLN A 177 20.27 4.76 1.95
N SER A 178 19.15 4.03 1.94
CA SER A 178 18.63 3.31 3.09
C SER A 178 19.47 2.08 3.43
N GLU A 179 19.40 1.60 4.68
CA GLU A 179 20.14 0.40 5.10
C GLU A 179 19.63 -0.86 4.38
N LEU A 180 18.34 -0.92 4.07
CA LEU A 180 17.76 -2.02 3.30
C LEU A 180 18.30 -2.03 1.85
N ALA A 181 18.41 -0.87 1.19
CA ALA A 181 18.99 -0.78 -0.14
C ALA A 181 20.48 -1.17 -0.14
N LYS A 182 21.24 -0.81 0.90
CA LYS A 182 22.65 -1.25 1.08
C LYS A 182 22.74 -2.76 1.25
N TRP A 183 21.86 -3.35 2.06
CA TRP A 183 21.78 -4.80 2.23
C TRP A 183 21.46 -5.49 0.89
N ALA A 184 20.45 -5.00 0.16
CA ALA A 184 20.08 -5.56 -1.14
C ALA A 184 21.22 -5.45 -2.16
N THR A 185 21.92 -4.31 -2.20
CA THR A 185 23.11 -4.11 -3.03
C THR A 185 24.21 -5.13 -2.70
N ALA A 186 24.47 -5.39 -1.43
CA ALA A 186 25.48 -6.35 -1.01
C ALA A 186 25.09 -7.80 -1.32
N LYS A 187 23.80 -8.13 -1.22
CA LYS A 187 23.29 -9.49 -1.42
C LYS A 187 23.05 -9.85 -2.89
N PHE A 188 22.43 -8.96 -3.66
CA PHE A 188 21.97 -9.21 -5.02
C PHE A 188 22.76 -8.42 -6.08
N GLY A 189 23.44 -7.36 -5.70
CA GLY A 189 24.15 -6.46 -6.60
C GLY A 189 23.40 -5.16 -6.86
N ALA A 190 24.13 -4.16 -7.38
CA ALA A 190 23.62 -2.80 -7.58
C ALA A 190 22.66 -2.65 -8.76
N THR A 191 22.75 -3.54 -9.76
CA THR A 191 21.91 -3.54 -10.97
C THR A 191 20.75 -4.52 -10.88
N ASP A 192 20.53 -5.08 -9.69
CA ASP A 192 19.44 -6.01 -9.45
C ASP A 192 18.11 -5.26 -9.35
N SER A 193 17.03 -5.83 -9.92
CA SER A 193 15.70 -5.20 -9.97
C SER A 193 15.18 -4.80 -8.60
N LEU A 194 15.38 -5.66 -7.59
CA LEU A 194 14.98 -5.39 -6.22
C LEU A 194 15.78 -4.22 -5.63
N THR A 195 17.09 -4.21 -5.85
CA THR A 195 17.98 -3.16 -5.35
C THR A 195 17.61 -1.80 -5.95
N GLU A 196 17.37 -1.75 -7.27
CA GLU A 196 16.97 -0.53 -7.96
C GLU A 196 15.60 -0.02 -7.48
N MET A 197 14.62 -0.92 -7.32
CA MET A 197 13.31 -0.58 -6.78
C MET A 197 13.43 -0.06 -5.34
N LEU A 198 14.10 -0.79 -4.44
CA LEU A 198 14.26 -0.34 -3.04
C LEU A 198 14.95 1.01 -2.93
N ALA A 199 15.86 1.34 -3.85
CA ALA A 199 16.48 2.66 -3.91
C ALA A 199 15.52 3.76 -4.36
N SER A 200 14.58 3.48 -5.29
CA SER A 200 13.57 4.47 -5.72
C SER A 200 12.52 4.77 -4.65
N GLU A 201 12.22 3.79 -3.80
CA GLU A 201 11.18 3.92 -2.77
C GLU A 201 11.65 4.69 -1.52
N VAL A 202 12.95 4.98 -1.40
CA VAL A 202 13.54 5.68 -0.23
C VAL A 202 12.87 7.03 0.02
N VAL A 203 12.56 7.81 -1.03
CA VAL A 203 12.09 9.19 -0.87
C VAL A 203 10.79 9.27 -0.06
N TRP A 204 9.78 8.49 -0.43
CA TRP A 204 8.48 8.56 0.26
C TRP A 204 8.47 7.76 1.56
N THR A 205 9.24 6.65 1.64
CA THR A 205 9.34 5.86 2.87
C THR A 205 10.06 6.65 3.95
N ASP A 206 11.16 7.33 3.61
CA ASP A 206 11.91 8.22 4.49
C ASP A 206 11.00 9.30 5.06
N GLU A 207 10.22 9.98 4.23
CA GLU A 207 9.33 11.03 4.72
C GLU A 207 8.16 10.47 5.55
N THR A 208 7.58 9.33 5.17
CA THR A 208 6.53 8.68 5.98
C THR A 208 7.05 8.34 7.38
N ILE A 209 8.27 7.81 7.46
CA ILE A 209 8.94 7.45 8.71
C ILE A 209 9.31 8.71 9.50
N LYS A 210 9.85 9.75 8.86
CA LYS A 210 10.19 11.03 9.50
C LYS A 210 8.95 11.71 10.08
N LYS A 211 7.83 11.77 9.35
CA LYS A 211 6.55 12.28 9.88
C LYS A 211 6.10 11.52 11.13
N ARG A 212 6.18 10.18 11.12
CA ARG A 212 5.83 9.39 12.32
C ARG A 212 6.80 9.62 13.48
N ASN A 213 8.11 9.67 13.21
CA ASN A 213 9.12 9.95 14.22
C ASN A 213 8.94 11.33 14.86
N ALA A 214 8.52 12.33 14.09
CA ALA A 214 8.24 13.68 14.58
C ALA A 214 7.04 13.74 15.54
N VAL A 215 6.10 12.79 15.41
CA VAL A 215 4.99 12.59 16.36
C VAL A 215 5.47 11.87 17.62
N GLU A 216 6.28 10.81 17.47
CA GLU A 216 6.78 9.99 18.60
C GLU A 216 7.80 10.74 19.46
N HIS A 217 8.62 11.57 18.82
CA HIS A 217 9.73 12.30 19.44
C HIS A 217 9.76 13.76 18.98
N PRO A 218 8.79 14.60 19.41
CA PRO A 218 8.74 16.01 19.03
C PRO A 218 10.04 16.74 19.41
N GLY A 219 10.60 17.48 18.44
CA GLY A 219 11.87 18.20 18.60
C GLY A 219 13.13 17.32 18.48
N GLY A 220 12.98 16.04 18.16
CA GLY A 220 14.08 15.14 17.86
C GLY A 220 14.66 15.35 16.46
N TYR A 221 15.40 14.35 15.96
CA TYR A 221 16.04 14.40 14.63
C TYR A 221 15.05 14.70 13.49
N SER A 222 13.82 14.18 13.59
CA SER A 222 12.74 14.41 12.62
C SER A 222 11.90 15.66 12.94
N GLY A 223 12.35 16.57 13.80
CA GLY A 223 11.62 17.79 14.14
C GLY A 223 10.29 17.53 14.85
N SER A 224 9.30 18.38 14.60
CA SER A 224 7.92 18.22 15.08
C SER A 224 6.94 18.18 13.89
N LEU A 225 5.83 17.46 14.04
CA LEU A 225 4.75 17.44 13.06
C LEU A 225 3.64 18.42 13.46
N GLU A 226 3.44 19.44 12.64
CA GLU A 226 2.29 20.34 12.70
C GLU A 226 1.17 19.78 11.82
N ILE A 227 -0.05 19.80 12.36
CA ILE A 227 -1.26 19.36 11.67
C ILE A 227 -2.27 20.47 11.85
N THR A 228 -2.68 21.06 10.74
CA THR A 228 -3.62 22.16 10.67
C THR A 228 -4.94 21.62 10.14
N ASN A 229 -6.05 22.03 10.77
CA ASN A 229 -7.38 21.59 10.37
C ASN A 229 -7.83 22.34 9.11
N VAL A 230 -9.10 22.17 8.73
CA VAL A 230 -9.70 22.95 7.64
C VAL A 230 -9.57 24.45 7.95
N GLU A 231 -9.08 25.21 6.98
CA GLU A 231 -8.94 26.67 7.05
C GLU A 231 -9.71 27.32 5.91
N GLU A 232 -10.31 28.49 6.14
CA GLU A 232 -10.94 29.28 5.08
C GLU A 232 -9.87 30.03 4.28
N LYS A 233 -10.02 30.02 2.96
CA LYS A 233 -9.16 30.77 2.05
C LYS A 233 -9.43 32.27 2.28
N SER A 234 -8.43 32.99 2.77
CA SER A 234 -8.59 34.37 3.28
C SER A 234 -9.17 35.38 2.29
N ASP A 235 -9.13 35.08 1.00
CA ASP A 235 -9.57 35.92 -0.12
C ASP A 235 -10.98 35.57 -0.63
N GLU A 236 -11.54 34.39 -0.31
CA GLU A 236 -12.77 33.89 -0.92
C GLU A 236 -13.64 33.14 0.09
N ARG A 237 -14.68 33.83 0.60
CA ARG A 237 -15.60 33.27 1.59
C ARG A 237 -16.30 32.02 1.04
N GLY A 238 -16.26 30.94 1.80
CA GLY A 238 -16.81 29.65 1.40
C GLY A 238 -15.88 28.78 0.56
N MET A 239 -14.63 29.20 0.33
CA MET A 239 -13.56 28.33 -0.14
C MET A 239 -12.71 27.88 1.04
N PHE A 240 -12.43 26.57 1.11
CA PHE A 240 -11.68 25.97 2.20
C PHE A 240 -10.44 25.26 1.68
N PHE A 241 -9.35 25.39 2.42
CA PHE A 241 -8.22 24.50 2.31
C PHE A 241 -8.52 23.18 3.03
N HIS A 242 -8.14 22.07 2.41
CA HIS A 242 -8.11 20.79 3.10
C HIS A 242 -7.15 20.85 4.30
N PRO A 243 -7.31 19.96 5.29
CA PRO A 243 -6.33 19.83 6.35
C PRO A 243 -4.93 19.67 5.76
N THR A 244 -3.95 20.27 6.43
CA THR A 244 -2.56 20.21 6.01
C THR A 244 -1.68 19.67 7.13
N TRP A 245 -0.50 19.23 6.75
CA TRP A 245 0.56 18.89 7.70
C TRP A 245 1.91 19.36 7.18
N ASN A 246 2.86 19.53 8.09
CA ASN A 246 4.26 19.78 7.77
C ASN A 246 5.14 19.35 8.92
N ARG A 247 6.36 18.92 8.59
CA ARG A 247 7.42 18.85 9.59
C ARG A 247 8.08 20.22 9.74
N THR A 248 8.75 20.43 10.88
CA THR A 248 9.59 21.61 11.10
C THR A 248 10.56 21.85 9.95
N GLY A 249 10.51 23.03 9.34
CA GLY A 249 11.36 23.43 8.22
C GLY A 249 10.86 23.02 6.84
N GLU A 250 9.80 22.21 6.76
CA GLU A 250 9.18 21.78 5.50
C GLU A 250 7.91 22.59 5.20
N PRO A 251 7.57 22.79 3.91
CA PRO A 251 6.31 23.41 3.53
C PRO A 251 5.10 22.55 3.91
N ALA A 252 3.96 23.21 4.15
CA ALA A 252 2.68 22.54 4.32
C ALA A 252 2.23 21.83 3.04
N SER A 253 1.75 20.61 3.19
CA SER A 253 1.18 19.79 2.11
C SER A 253 -0.23 19.33 2.44
N ASP A 254 -0.99 18.99 1.39
CA ASP A 254 -2.35 18.48 1.51
C ASP A 254 -2.33 17.10 2.17
N LEU A 255 -2.97 17.02 3.33
CA LEU A 255 -2.97 15.83 4.16
C LEU A 255 -3.65 14.65 3.48
N TYR A 256 -4.75 14.88 2.76
CA TYR A 256 -5.50 13.80 2.10
C TYR A 256 -4.75 13.25 0.90
N LEU A 257 -4.18 14.14 0.07
CA LEU A 257 -3.41 13.74 -1.09
C LEU A 257 -2.19 12.90 -0.67
N ASP A 258 -1.45 13.35 0.33
CA ASP A 258 -0.28 12.65 0.82
C ASP A 258 -0.65 11.30 1.44
N MET A 259 -1.70 11.24 2.28
CA MET A 259 -2.17 9.97 2.85
C MET A 259 -2.60 8.98 1.76
N ASN A 260 -3.38 9.43 0.77
CA ASN A 260 -3.81 8.56 -0.32
C ASN A 260 -2.61 8.04 -1.15
N THR A 261 -1.62 8.89 -1.37
CA THR A 261 -0.38 8.51 -2.07
C THR A 261 0.38 7.45 -1.28
N ILE A 262 0.53 7.63 0.04
CA ILE A 262 1.17 6.66 0.93
C ILE A 262 0.41 5.31 0.89
N LEU A 263 -0.93 5.30 0.91
CA LEU A 263 -1.72 4.07 0.79
C LEU A 263 -1.39 3.29 -0.50
N HIS A 264 -1.36 3.98 -1.63
CA HIS A 264 -1.04 3.37 -2.92
C HIS A 264 0.40 2.85 -2.97
N ASN A 265 1.35 3.61 -2.40
CA ASN A 265 2.75 3.22 -2.35
C ASN A 265 2.98 2.02 -1.43
N LEU A 266 2.36 1.97 -0.24
CA LEU A 266 2.44 0.82 0.67
C LEU A 266 1.93 -0.47 0.02
N LEU A 267 0.79 -0.38 -0.69
CA LEU A 267 0.21 -1.51 -1.40
C LEU A 267 1.14 -1.99 -2.52
N SER A 268 1.54 -1.06 -3.40
CA SER A 268 2.35 -1.38 -4.57
C SER A 268 3.74 -1.91 -4.17
N LEU A 269 4.39 -1.30 -3.18
CA LEU A 269 5.67 -1.76 -2.65
C LEU A 269 5.59 -3.22 -2.18
N ALA A 270 4.56 -3.59 -1.42
CA ALA A 270 4.45 -4.96 -0.92
C ALA A 270 4.27 -5.98 -2.06
N GLU A 271 3.56 -5.61 -3.12
CA GLU A 271 3.39 -6.45 -4.30
C GLU A 271 4.65 -6.54 -5.16
N ASP A 272 5.36 -5.43 -5.33
CA ASP A 272 6.61 -5.39 -6.08
C ASP A 272 7.69 -6.22 -5.36
N VAL A 273 7.76 -6.14 -4.03
CA VAL A 273 8.60 -7.03 -3.20
C VAL A 273 8.22 -8.50 -3.38
N LEU A 274 6.92 -8.84 -3.37
CA LEU A 274 6.49 -10.23 -3.57
C LEU A 274 6.79 -10.74 -4.99
N ALA A 275 6.55 -9.90 -5.99
CA ALA A 275 6.78 -10.23 -7.39
C ALA A 275 8.26 -10.53 -7.63
N ASP A 276 9.12 -9.65 -7.16
CA ASP A 276 10.56 -9.84 -7.27
C ASP A 276 11.05 -11.08 -6.50
N ALA A 277 10.52 -11.31 -5.28
CA ALA A 277 10.76 -12.55 -4.54
C ALA A 277 10.35 -13.81 -5.33
N VAL A 278 9.19 -13.79 -5.99
CA VAL A 278 8.76 -14.91 -6.85
C VAL A 278 9.74 -15.14 -8.00
N LEU A 279 10.17 -14.08 -8.68
CA LEU A 279 11.11 -14.19 -9.80
C LEU A 279 12.50 -14.68 -9.36
N LYS A 280 12.93 -14.35 -8.15
CA LYS A 280 14.22 -14.79 -7.59
C LYS A 280 14.21 -16.23 -7.09
N HIS A 281 13.09 -16.67 -6.54
CA HIS A 281 12.97 -17.97 -5.89
C HIS A 281 12.13 -18.97 -6.68
N THR A 282 11.83 -18.73 -7.96
CA THR A 282 11.12 -19.70 -8.81
C THR A 282 12.07 -20.75 -9.41
N PRO A 283 11.65 -22.01 -9.58
CA PRO A 283 12.45 -22.99 -10.30
C PRO A 283 12.32 -22.84 -11.83
N PHE A 284 11.44 -21.94 -12.31
CA PHE A 284 11.12 -21.76 -13.71
C PHE A 284 11.81 -20.52 -14.29
N GLY A 285 12.87 -20.73 -15.08
CA GLY A 285 13.65 -19.64 -15.70
C GLY A 285 12.92 -18.83 -16.78
N ASN A 286 11.72 -19.24 -17.19
CA ASN A 286 10.88 -18.55 -18.17
C ASN A 286 9.61 -17.94 -17.55
N LEU A 287 9.57 -17.78 -16.23
CA LEU A 287 8.45 -17.14 -15.55
C LEU A 287 8.50 -15.62 -15.73
N LEU A 288 7.35 -15.01 -16.04
CA LEU A 288 7.16 -13.57 -16.08
C LEU A 288 6.02 -13.17 -15.16
N ILE A 289 6.13 -11.97 -14.59
CA ILE A 289 5.03 -11.33 -13.87
C ILE A 289 4.59 -10.13 -14.71
N GLU A 290 3.33 -10.14 -15.08
CA GLU A 290 2.71 -9.10 -15.92
C GLU A 290 1.78 -8.23 -15.06
N ASP A 291 1.86 -6.91 -15.26
CA ASP A 291 0.91 -5.93 -14.71
C ASP A 291 -0.35 -5.89 -15.58
N ILE A 292 -1.50 -6.15 -14.95
CA ILE A 292 -2.82 -5.97 -15.53
C ILE A 292 -3.16 -4.49 -15.44
N SER A 293 -3.33 -3.85 -16.60
CA SER A 293 -3.68 -2.43 -16.67
C SER A 293 -4.99 -2.13 -15.94
N ALA A 294 -5.10 -0.94 -15.35
CA ALA A 294 -6.22 -0.59 -14.46
C ALA A 294 -7.60 -0.76 -15.09
N ASP A 295 -7.72 -0.54 -16.41
CA ASP A 295 -8.94 -0.72 -17.21
C ASP A 295 -9.32 -2.18 -17.48
N GLN A 296 -8.36 -3.11 -17.33
CA GLN A 296 -8.55 -4.54 -17.55
C GLN A 296 -8.77 -5.34 -16.26
N ARG A 297 -8.59 -4.72 -15.09
CA ARG A 297 -8.77 -5.37 -13.79
C ARG A 297 -10.25 -5.69 -13.55
N ASP A 298 -10.54 -6.87 -13.03
CA ASP A 298 -11.90 -7.24 -12.63
C ASP A 298 -12.37 -6.35 -11.46
N PRO A 299 -13.45 -5.56 -11.60
CA PRO A 299 -13.97 -4.74 -10.51
C PRO A 299 -14.41 -5.54 -9.27
N ALA A 300 -14.68 -6.84 -9.42
CA ALA A 300 -15.03 -7.73 -8.30
C ALA A 300 -13.80 -8.21 -7.51
N CYS A 301 -12.62 -8.23 -8.14
CA CYS A 301 -11.35 -8.66 -7.56
C CYS A 301 -10.19 -8.00 -8.32
N PRO A 302 -9.86 -6.73 -8.02
CA PRO A 302 -8.92 -5.94 -8.82
C PRO A 302 -7.46 -6.29 -8.48
N ILE A 303 -7.05 -7.52 -8.80
CA ILE A 303 -5.65 -7.94 -8.76
C ILE A 303 -4.83 -7.14 -9.79
N ARG A 304 -3.58 -6.82 -9.46
CA ARG A 304 -2.65 -6.09 -10.33
C ARG A 304 -1.74 -7.04 -11.10
N LEU A 305 -1.26 -8.10 -10.46
CA LEU A 305 -0.19 -8.93 -11.01
C LEU A 305 -0.69 -10.33 -11.35
N ARG A 306 -0.23 -10.87 -12.47
CA ARG A 306 -0.44 -12.28 -12.84
C ARG A 306 0.85 -12.91 -13.34
N VAL A 307 0.97 -14.22 -13.13
CA VAL A 307 2.08 -15.00 -13.67
C VAL A 307 1.76 -15.47 -15.08
N THR A 308 2.76 -15.35 -15.97
CA THR A 308 2.72 -15.79 -17.36
C THR A 308 4.03 -16.49 -17.72
N ALA A 309 4.02 -17.29 -18.78
CA ALA A 309 5.22 -17.91 -19.32
C ALA A 309 5.81 -17.03 -20.43
N ASN A 310 7.12 -16.83 -20.42
CA ASN A 310 7.89 -16.28 -21.52
C ASN A 310 7.94 -17.32 -22.66
N LEU A 311 6.84 -17.43 -23.40
CA LEU A 311 6.78 -18.28 -24.58
C LEU A 311 7.37 -17.51 -25.77
N PRO A 312 8.19 -18.15 -26.62
CA PRO A 312 8.55 -17.54 -27.89
C PRO A 312 7.27 -17.21 -28.66
N PRO A 313 7.27 -16.14 -29.49
CA PRO A 313 6.11 -15.81 -30.30
C PRO A 313 5.70 -17.04 -31.12
N PRO A 314 4.39 -17.27 -31.32
CA PRO A 314 3.93 -18.38 -32.13
C PRO A 314 4.62 -18.32 -33.49
N PRO A 315 5.00 -19.47 -34.08
CA PRO A 315 5.62 -19.48 -35.40
C PRO A 315 4.73 -18.72 -36.38
N ALA A 316 5.33 -17.91 -37.23
CA ALA A 316 4.61 -17.19 -38.27
C ALA A 316 3.70 -18.18 -39.02
N PRO A 317 2.45 -17.81 -39.36
CA PRO A 317 1.56 -18.68 -40.11
C PRO A 317 2.31 -19.15 -41.36
N ALA A 318 2.36 -20.47 -41.57
CA ALA A 318 3.04 -21.04 -42.72
C ALA A 318 2.51 -20.35 -43.99
N GLU A 319 3.41 -19.78 -44.80
CA GLU A 319 3.00 -19.19 -46.07
C GLU A 319 2.18 -20.23 -46.83
N PRO A 320 0.99 -19.84 -47.36
CA PRO A 320 0.19 -20.76 -48.14
C PRO A 320 1.07 -21.31 -49.26
N ARG A 321 1.31 -22.63 -49.25
CA ARG A 321 2.08 -23.29 -50.31
C ARG A 321 1.42 -22.90 -51.63
N ALA A 322 2.11 -22.06 -52.41
CA ALA A 322 1.71 -21.76 -53.77
C ALA A 322 1.53 -23.08 -54.50
N GLY A 323 0.38 -23.23 -55.15
CA GLY A 323 -0.20 -24.50 -55.56
C GLY A 323 0.75 -25.47 -56.26
N ALA A 324 0.57 -26.75 -55.93
CA ALA A 324 0.92 -27.88 -56.79
C ALA A 324 -0.18 -28.08 -57.83
#